data_AF-A0A958K007-F1
#
_entry.id   AF-A0A958K007-F1
#
_cell.length_a   1.000
_cell.length_b   1.000
_cell.length_c   1.000
_cell.angle_alpha   90.00
_cell.angle_beta   90.00
_cell.angle_gamma   90.00
#
_symmetry.space_group_name_H-M   'P 1'
#
loop_
_entity.id
_entity.type
_entity.pdbx_description
1 polymer ?
#
loop_
_entity_poly.entity_id
_entity_poly.type
_entity_poly.pdbx_seq_one_letter_code
_entity_poly.pdbx_strand_id
1 'polypeptide(L)'
;MDAVEEYPHFFEVQLAFFQGPIDLLLHLVKRNELSIETVSLAEVASQYLECLDKMRQFDLEVAGEYLVIAATLLAIKSSVLLDEPIELVEDEDGNLVDPHEELLRRLREAEVYKDGAQALGQRHMYGIDVFSPPSLLSKVKAPPSEIKDHDP
;
A
#
# COMPACT_ATOMS: atom_id res chain seq x y z
N MET A 1 -7.47 27.62 39.89
CA MET A 1 -6.47 26.80 40.58
C MET A 1 -7.25 25.66 41.20
N ASP A 2 -7.21 24.43 40.73
CA ASP A 2 -6.35 23.77 39.74
C ASP A 2 -7.03 22.45 39.33
N ALA A 3 -6.49 21.86 38.26
CA ALA A 3 -6.73 20.52 37.74
C ALA A 3 -8.02 20.32 36.91
N VAL A 4 -7.99 20.85 35.68
CA VAL A 4 -8.61 20.13 34.56
C VAL A 4 -7.67 18.94 34.29
N GLU A 5 -8.08 17.76 34.71
CA GLU A 5 -7.42 16.50 34.39
C GLU A 5 -7.37 16.34 32.87
N GLU A 6 -6.18 16.57 32.31
CA GLU A 6 -5.82 16.24 30.94
C GLU A 6 -5.91 14.72 30.79
N TYR A 7 -6.98 14.26 30.16
CA TYR A 7 -7.08 12.86 29.76
C TYR A 7 -5.99 12.59 28.71
N PRO A 8 -5.15 11.55 28.92
CA PRO A 8 -4.00 11.29 28.07
C PRO A 8 -4.46 11.05 26.64
N HIS A 9 -3.67 11.54 25.69
CA HIS A 9 -3.79 11.27 24.27
C HIS A 9 -4.20 9.82 24.05
N PHE A 10 -5.46 9.64 23.66
CA PHE A 10 -6.00 8.35 23.27
C PHE A 10 -5.26 7.97 22.00
N PHE A 11 -4.16 7.24 22.16
CA PHE A 11 -3.52 6.53 21.06
C PHE A 11 -4.48 5.41 20.68
N GLU A 12 -5.45 5.77 19.86
CA GLU A 12 -6.28 4.82 19.16
C GLU A 12 -5.39 4.14 18.11
N VAL A 13 -4.64 3.12 18.54
CA VAL A 13 -4.03 2.19 17.60
C VAL A 13 -5.16 1.31 17.10
N GLN A 14 -5.99 1.86 16.22
CA GLN A 14 -6.75 1.02 15.29
C GLN A 14 -5.69 0.37 14.43
N LEU A 15 -5.37 -0.90 14.74
CA LEU A 15 -4.70 -1.77 13.78
C LEU A 15 -5.64 -1.84 12.58
N ALA A 16 -5.42 -0.96 11.61
CA ALA A 16 -6.00 -1.11 10.31
C ALA A 16 -5.61 -2.51 9.84
N PHE A 17 -6.58 -3.29 9.36
CA PHE A 17 -6.28 -4.50 8.60
C PHE A 17 -5.57 -4.04 7.32
N PHE A 18 -4.27 -3.79 7.40
CA PHE A 18 -3.44 -3.44 6.27
C PHE A 18 -3.45 -4.62 5.30
N GLN A 19 -3.59 -4.34 4.02
CA GLN A 19 -3.58 -5.38 2.99
C GLN A 19 -2.13 -5.75 2.61
N GLY A 20 -1.37 -6.21 3.61
CA GLY A 20 0.03 -6.61 3.46
C GLY A 20 1.05 -5.54 3.88
N PRO A 21 2.36 -5.84 3.77
CA PRO A 21 3.43 -5.02 4.30
C PRO A 21 3.68 -3.74 3.49
N ILE A 22 3.42 -3.75 2.18
CA ILE A 22 3.55 -2.57 1.32
C ILE A 22 2.48 -1.51 1.67
N ASP A 23 1.25 -1.92 1.97
CA ASP A 23 0.19 -0.98 2.38
C ASP A 23 0.49 -0.33 3.74
N LEU A 24 1.03 -1.11 4.69
CA LEU A 24 1.55 -0.58 5.94
C LEU A 24 2.68 0.44 5.69
N LEU A 25 3.65 0.09 4.86
CA LEU A 25 4.77 0.97 4.56
C LEU A 25 4.29 2.28 3.89
N LEU A 26 3.38 2.17 2.92
CA LEU A 26 2.76 3.33 2.26
C LEU A 26 2.02 4.22 3.26
N HIS A 27 1.29 3.62 4.21
CA HIS A 27 0.64 4.38 5.29
C HIS A 27 1.66 5.15 6.13
N LEU A 28 2.76 4.52 6.53
CA LEU A 28 3.81 5.16 7.33
C LEU A 28 4.50 6.31 6.57
N VAL A 29 4.78 6.13 5.28
CA VAL A 29 5.36 7.19 4.43
C VAL A 29 4.41 8.38 4.34
N LYS A 30 3.12 8.14 4.04
CA LYS A 30 2.10 9.21 3.94
C LYS A 30 1.87 9.92 5.27
N ARG A 31 1.91 9.20 6.40
CA ARG A 31 1.73 9.78 7.74
C ARG A 31 2.84 10.77 8.12
N ASN A 32 4.06 10.56 7.62
CA ASN A 32 5.18 11.45 7.90
C ASN A 32 5.19 12.71 7.02
N GLU A 33 4.15 12.94 6.20
CA GLU A 33 4.08 14.03 5.21
C GLU A 33 5.26 14.04 4.21
N LEU A 34 5.92 12.89 4.06
CA LEU A 34 7.06 12.73 3.15
C LEU A 34 6.56 12.32 1.77
N SER A 35 7.06 12.99 0.73
CA SER A 35 6.91 12.51 -0.65
C SER A 35 7.66 11.19 -0.81
N ILE A 36 7.07 10.22 -1.51
CA ILE A 36 7.73 8.94 -1.84
C ILE A 36 9.06 9.20 -2.60
N GLU A 37 9.18 10.33 -3.30
CA GLU A 37 10.39 10.73 -4.02
C GLU A 37 11.55 11.17 -3.10
N THR A 38 11.28 11.56 -1.86
CA THR A 38 12.28 12.11 -0.94
C THR A 38 12.38 11.33 0.37
N VAL A 39 11.56 10.30 0.55
CA VAL A 39 11.54 9.53 1.79
C VAL A 39 12.80 8.68 1.92
N SER A 40 13.42 8.75 3.09
CA SER A 40 14.46 7.81 3.48
C SER A 40 13.81 6.57 4.09
N LEU A 41 13.89 5.42 3.41
CA LEU A 41 13.36 4.17 3.94
C LEU A 41 14.05 3.76 5.26
N ALA A 42 15.28 4.23 5.50
CA ALA A 42 16.00 4.04 6.76
C ALA A 42 15.31 4.74 7.95
N GLU A 43 14.67 5.89 7.72
CA GLU A 43 13.90 6.60 8.75
C GLU A 43 12.58 5.88 9.06
N VAL A 44 11.92 5.39 8.00
CA VAL A 44 10.64 4.66 8.11
C VAL A 44 10.82 3.26 8.72
N ALA A 45 12.00 2.65 8.56
CA ALA A 45 12.33 1.32 9.09
C ALA A 45 12.01 1.17 10.59
N SER A 46 12.34 2.19 11.39
CA SER A 46 12.10 2.14 12.85
C SER A 46 10.61 2.10 13.17
N GLN A 47 9.80 2.88 12.44
CA GLN A 47 8.35 2.94 12.62
C GLN A 47 7.69 1.64 12.14
N TYR A 48 8.19 1.06 11.06
CA TYR A 48 7.73 -0.23 10.56
C TYR A 48 7.95 -1.33 11.61
N LEU A 49 9.15 -1.41 12.19
CA LEU A 49 9.47 -2.37 13.24
C LEU A 49 8.62 -2.16 14.52
N GLU A 50 8.39 -0.91 14.93
CA GLU A 50 7.53 -0.60 16.08
C GLU A 50 6.08 -1.04 15.83
N CYS A 51 5.56 -0.84 14.62
CA CYS A 51 4.23 -1.30 14.24
C CYS A 51 4.17 -2.83 14.23
N LEU A 52 5.19 -3.49 13.68
CA LEU A 52 5.32 -4.95 13.66
C LEU A 52 5.40 -5.56 15.06
N ASP A 53 6.11 -4.91 16.00
CA ASP A 53 6.18 -5.34 17.40
C ASP A 53 4.83 -5.24 18.10
N LYS A 54 4.08 -4.17 17.84
CA LYS A 54 2.71 -4.04 18.34
C LYS A 54 1.83 -5.14 17.77
N MET A 55 1.90 -5.41 16.46
CA MET A 55 1.17 -6.51 15.82
C MET A 55 1.49 -7.86 16.48
N ARG A 56 2.78 -8.17 16.68
CA ARG A 56 3.25 -9.41 17.34
C ARG A 56 2.71 -9.61 18.75
N GLN A 57 2.49 -8.53 19.50
CA GLN A 57 1.98 -8.60 20.87
C GLN A 57 0.50 -8.95 20.93
N PHE A 58 -0.26 -8.63 19.88
CA PHE A 58 -1.71 -8.89 19.81
C PHE A 58 -2.05 -10.12 18.96
N ASP A 59 -1.18 -10.50 18.03
CA ASP A 59 -1.36 -11.66 17.16
C ASP A 59 0.00 -12.31 16.82
N LEU A 60 0.09 -13.63 17.02
CA LEU A 60 1.33 -14.38 16.81
C LEU A 60 1.54 -14.78 15.34
N GLU A 61 0.49 -14.69 14.51
CA GLU A 61 0.51 -15.11 13.11
C GLU A 61 0.99 -13.98 12.20
N VAL A 62 2.18 -13.44 12.49
CA VAL A 62 2.82 -12.47 11.59
C VAL A 62 3.22 -13.19 10.31
N ALA A 63 2.58 -12.83 9.20
CA ALA A 63 2.87 -13.41 7.90
C ALA A 63 4.33 -13.18 7.48
N GLY A 64 4.94 -14.18 6.83
CA GLY A 64 6.35 -14.15 6.44
C GLY A 64 6.73 -12.96 5.56
N GLU A 65 5.79 -12.46 4.75
CA GLU A 65 5.96 -11.25 3.93
C GLU A 65 6.35 -10.00 4.74
N TYR A 66 5.84 -9.85 5.96
CA TYR A 66 6.19 -8.70 6.80
C TYR A 66 7.62 -8.77 7.30
N LEU A 67 8.10 -9.98 7.59
CA LEU A 67 9.47 -10.23 8.05
C LEU A 67 10.48 -10.01 6.92
N VAL A 68 10.11 -10.37 5.68
CA VAL A 68 10.94 -10.08 4.50
C VAL A 68 11.16 -8.58 4.38
N ILE A 69 10.09 -7.77 4.41
CA ILE A 69 10.20 -6.31 4.32
C ILE A 69 10.94 -5.73 5.54
N ALA A 70 10.73 -6.29 6.75
CA ALA A 70 11.49 -5.88 7.93
C ALA A 70 12.99 -6.09 7.77
N ALA A 71 13.40 -7.25 7.26
CA ALA A 71 14.80 -7.58 7.01
C ALA A 71 15.40 -6.66 5.94
N THR A 72 14.68 -6.39 4.85
CA THR A 72 15.11 -5.47 3.80
C THR A 72 15.30 -4.05 4.35
N LEU A 73 14.35 -3.54 5.14
CA LEU A 73 14.45 -2.22 5.77
C LEU A 73 15.62 -2.12 6.75
N LEU A 74 15.88 -3.18 7.52
CA LEU A 74 17.03 -3.25 8.42
C LEU A 74 18.36 -3.25 7.65
N ALA A 75 18.45 -4.01 6.56
CA ALA A 75 19.63 -4.04 5.70
C ALA A 75 19.92 -2.65 5.11
N ILE A 76 18.90 -2.01 4.52
CA ILE A 76 18.99 -0.63 4.01
C ILE A 76 19.45 0.33 5.11
N LYS A 77 18.83 0.29 6.30
CA LYS A 77 19.19 1.16 7.42
C LYS A 77 20.63 0.93 7.88
N SER A 78 21.09 -0.31 7.94
CA SER A 78 22.46 -0.66 8.32
C SER A 78 23.46 -0.08 7.34
N SER A 79 23.28 -0.31 6.03
CA SER A 79 24.18 0.20 5.00
C SER A 79 24.25 1.73 5.01
N VAL A 80 23.10 2.41 5.14
CA VAL A 80 23.04 3.88 5.23
C VAL A 80 23.79 4.41 6.46
N LEU A 81 23.69 3.73 7.61
CA LEU A 81 24.36 4.16 8.83
C LEU A 81 25.86 3.85 8.86
N LEU A 82 26.29 2.79 8.17
CA LEU A 82 27.68 2.33 8.12
C LEU A 82 28.45 2.88 6.91
N ASP A 83 27.78 3.58 6.00
CA ASP A 83 28.33 4.02 4.70
C ASP A 83 28.89 2.82 3.89
N GLU A 84 28.23 1.66 4.04
CA GLU A 84 28.59 0.41 3.38
C GLU A 84 27.80 0.26 2.06
N PRO A 85 28.40 -0.40 1.05
CA PRO A 85 27.68 -0.72 -0.18
C PRO A 85 26.46 -1.59 0.14
N ILE A 86 25.31 -1.21 -0.40
CA ILE A 86 24.07 -2.00 -0.31
C ILE A 86 24.22 -3.27 -1.14
N GLU A 87 23.84 -4.41 -0.56
CA GLU A 87 23.73 -5.68 -1.29
C GLU A 87 22.53 -5.62 -2.24
N LEU A 88 22.78 -5.94 -3.52
CA LEU A 88 21.73 -6.04 -4.53
C LEU A 88 20.86 -7.27 -4.26
N VAL A 89 19.56 -7.13 -4.50
CA VAL A 89 18.57 -8.21 -4.38
C VAL A 89 18.00 -8.57 -5.74
N GLU A 90 17.55 -9.81 -5.89
CA GLU A 90 16.83 -10.23 -7.10
C GLU A 90 15.38 -9.68 -7.07
N ASP A 91 14.96 -9.05 -8.16
CA ASP A 91 13.56 -8.68 -8.40
C ASP A 91 12.73 -9.89 -8.88
N GLU A 92 11.46 -9.66 -9.21
CA GLU A 92 10.54 -10.71 -9.68
C GLU A 92 10.95 -11.32 -11.04
N ASP A 93 11.73 -10.58 -11.83
CA ASP A 93 12.25 -10.98 -13.13
C ASP A 93 13.68 -11.57 -13.03
N GLY A 94 14.25 -11.65 -11.82
CA GLY A 94 15.59 -12.18 -11.54
C GLY A 94 16.73 -11.19 -11.81
N ASN A 95 16.44 -9.89 -11.94
CA ASN A 95 17.46 -8.86 -12.09
C ASN A 95 18.00 -8.42 -10.73
N LEU A 96 19.30 -8.15 -10.66
CA LEU A 96 19.92 -7.57 -9.46
C LEU A 96 19.63 -6.07 -9.41
N VAL A 97 18.85 -5.66 -8.42
CA VAL A 97 18.42 -4.27 -8.22
C VAL A 97 18.75 -3.78 -6.82
N ASP A 98 18.83 -2.47 -6.66
CA ASP A 98 18.94 -1.86 -5.34
C ASP A 98 17.63 -2.10 -4.56
N PRO A 99 17.66 -2.76 -3.39
CA PRO A 99 16.46 -3.02 -2.59
C PRO A 99 15.72 -1.74 -2.19
N HIS A 100 16.42 -0.61 -2.05
CA HIS A 100 15.83 0.69 -1.78
C HIS A 100 14.99 1.18 -2.98
N GLU A 101 15.57 1.15 -4.18
CA GLU A 101 14.87 1.56 -5.40
C GLU A 101 13.68 0.65 -5.71
N GLU A 102 13.85 -0.64 -5.50
CA GLU A 102 12.79 -1.63 -5.72
C GLU A 102 11.60 -1.41 -4.76
N LEU A 103 11.86 -1.15 -3.48
CA LEU A 103 10.80 -0.81 -2.53
C LEU A 103 10.09 0.50 -2.90
N LEU A 104 10.84 1.53 -3.33
CA LEU A 104 10.23 2.78 -3.79
C LEU A 104 9.38 2.58 -5.05
N ARG A 105 9.81 1.71 -5.97
CA ARG A 105 9.03 1.32 -7.15
C ARG A 105 7.70 0.69 -6.74
N ARG A 106 7.73 -0.31 -5.85
CA ARG A 106 6.53 -0.97 -5.33
C ARG A 106 5.59 -0.02 -4.60
N LEU A 107 6.13 0.93 -3.82
CA LEU A 107 5.33 1.95 -3.13
C LEU A 107 4.60 2.88 -4.11
N ARG A 108 5.28 3.34 -5.16
CA ARG A 108 4.66 4.16 -6.23
C ARG A 108 3.54 3.40 -6.93
N GLU A 109 3.79 2.14 -7.27
CA GLU A 109 2.80 1.29 -7.92
C GLU A 109 1.57 1.07 -7.02
N ALA A 110 1.80 0.76 -5.74
CA ALA A 110 0.73 0.61 -4.76
C ALA A 110 -0.10 1.90 -4.58
N GLU A 111 0.54 3.07 -4.58
CA GLU A 111 -0.16 4.35 -4.52
C GLU A 111 -1.10 4.54 -5.72
N VAL A 112 -0.61 4.32 -6.94
CA VAL A 112 -1.42 4.44 -8.16
C VAL A 112 -2.63 3.50 -8.13
N TYR A 113 -2.44 2.25 -7.71
CA TYR A 113 -3.55 1.30 -7.61
C TYR A 113 -4.55 1.69 -6.52
N LYS A 114 -4.08 2.18 -5.36
CA LYS A 114 -4.94 2.59 -4.26
C LYS A 114 -5.79 3.81 -4.65
N ASP A 115 -5.18 4.78 -5.31
CA ASP A 115 -5.87 5.97 -5.81
C ASP A 115 -6.87 5.60 -6.92
N GLY A 116 -6.49 4.70 -7.83
CA GLY A 116 -7.38 4.16 -8.85
C GLY A 116 -8.58 3.40 -8.27
N ALA A 117 -8.34 2.54 -7.27
CA ALA A 117 -9.38 1.80 -6.57
C ALA A 117 -10.33 2.76 -5.81
N GLN A 118 -9.80 3.78 -5.15
CA GLN A 118 -10.60 4.80 -4.48
C GLN A 118 -11.44 5.61 -5.49
N ALA A 119 -10.85 6.03 -6.61
CA ALA A 119 -11.56 6.74 -7.66
C ALA A 119 -12.68 5.90 -8.28
N LEU A 120 -12.46 4.60 -8.47
CA LEU A 120 -13.49 3.66 -8.91
C LEU A 120 -14.59 3.48 -7.86
N GLY A 121 -14.23 3.33 -6.59
CA GLY A 121 -15.19 3.20 -5.49
C GLY A 121 -16.07 4.43 -5.27
N GLN A 122 -15.56 5.63 -5.59
CA GLN A 122 -16.34 6.88 -5.52
C GLN A 122 -17.32 7.05 -6.70
N ARG A 123 -17.20 6.25 -7.77
CA ARG A 123 -18.18 6.31 -8.86
C ARG A 123 -19.50 5.73 -8.37
N HIS A 124 -20.59 6.47 -8.61
CA HIS A 124 -21.92 5.89 -8.50
C HIS A 124 -21.97 4.65 -9.40
N MET A 125 -22.15 3.48 -8.80
CA MET A 125 -22.35 2.26 -9.55
C MET A 125 -23.73 2.31 -10.19
N TYR A 126 -23.83 2.94 -11.37
CA TYR A 126 -25.00 2.85 -12.22
C TYR A 126 -25.21 1.36 -12.56
N GLY A 127 -26.17 0.73 -11.88
CA GLY A 127 -26.47 -0.69 -12.02
C GLY A 127 -26.62 -1.47 -10.71
N ILE A 128 -26.22 -0.92 -9.54
CA ILE A 128 -26.54 -1.56 -8.24
C ILE A 128 -27.87 -1.05 -7.68
N ASP A 129 -28.15 0.27 -7.80
CA ASP A 129 -29.41 0.87 -7.31
C ASP A 129 -30.32 1.40 -8.44
N VAL A 130 -29.92 1.22 -9.70
CA VAL A 130 -30.74 1.60 -10.86
C VAL A 130 -31.28 0.35 -11.52
N PHE A 131 -32.38 -0.19 -10.97
CA PHE A 131 -33.26 -1.02 -11.78
C PHE A 131 -33.83 -0.13 -12.88
N SER A 132 -33.30 -0.26 -14.10
CA SER A 132 -33.99 0.32 -15.26
C SER A 132 -35.40 -0.27 -15.29
N PRO A 133 -36.47 0.54 -15.29
CA PRO A 133 -37.81 0.01 -15.40
C PRO A 133 -37.87 -0.87 -16.66
N PRO A 134 -38.58 -2.02 -16.64
CA PRO A 134 -38.59 -2.99 -17.73
C PRO A 134 -38.88 -2.37 -19.11
N SER A 135 -39.59 -1.24 -19.12
CA SER A 135 -39.92 -0.44 -20.31
C SER A 135 -38.73 0.21 -21.03
N LEU A 136 -37.53 0.28 -20.42
CA LEU A 136 -36.33 0.84 -21.05
C LEU A 136 -35.41 -0.21 -21.68
N LEU A 137 -35.61 -1.50 -21.38
CA LEU A 137 -34.83 -2.60 -21.97
C LEU A 137 -35.10 -2.77 -23.48
N SER A 138 -36.23 -2.27 -23.98
CA SER A 138 -36.57 -2.30 -25.42
C SER A 138 -35.88 -1.20 -26.23
N LYS A 139 -35.25 -0.21 -25.59
CA LYS A 139 -34.60 0.94 -26.26
C LYS A 139 -33.09 0.88 -26.28
N VAL A 140 -32.48 -0.10 -25.60
CA VAL A 140 -31.03 -0.32 -25.67
C VAL A 140 -30.74 -0.98 -27.02
N LYS A 141 -30.36 -0.16 -28.01
CA LYS A 141 -29.82 -0.65 -29.27
C LYS A 141 -28.52 -1.40 -28.96
N ALA A 142 -28.49 -2.69 -29.26
CA ALA A 142 -27.28 -3.49 -29.12
C ALA A 142 -26.11 -2.80 -29.84
N PRO A 143 -24.90 -2.79 -29.25
CA PRO A 143 -23.73 -2.29 -29.96
C PRO A 143 -23.58 -3.06 -31.28
N PRO A 144 -23.17 -2.39 -32.38
CA PRO A 144 -23.00 -3.05 -33.66
C PRO A 144 -21.98 -4.18 -33.52
N SER A 145 -22.45 -5.41 -33.73
CA SER A 145 -21.62 -6.60 -33.82
C SER A 145 -20.93 -6.63 -35.18
N GLU A 146 -19.90 -5.81 -35.34
CA GLU A 146 -18.88 -6.03 -36.38
C GLU A 146 -17.64 -6.59 -35.70
N ILE A 147 -17.67 -7.90 -35.43
CA ILE A 147 -16.43 -8.67 -35.37
C ILE A 147 -16.01 -8.80 -36.84
N LYS A 148 -15.03 -8.01 -37.27
CA LYS A 148 -14.38 -8.28 -38.56
C LYS A 148 -13.70 -9.63 -38.42
N ASP A 149 -14.18 -10.61 -39.18
CA ASP A 149 -13.44 -11.83 -39.42
C ASP A 149 -12.05 -11.43 -39.94
N HIS A 150 -11.02 -11.76 -39.17
CA HIS A 150 -9.65 -11.74 -39.66
C HIS A 150 -9.55 -12.91 -40.64
N ASP A 151 -9.59 -12.62 -41.93
CA ASP A 151 -9.29 -13.61 -42.97
C ASP A 151 -7.83 -14.07 -42.80
N PRO A 152 -7.53 -15.37 -43.02
CA PRO A 152 -6.25 -16.02 -42.72
C PRO A 152 -5.10 -15.67 -43.67
#